data_AF-A0A1R1XIQ7-F1
#
_entry.id   AF-A0A1R1XIQ7-F1
#
_cell.length_a   1.000
_cell.length_b   1.000
_cell.length_c   1.000
_cell.angle_alpha   90.00
_cell.angle_beta   90.00
_cell.angle_gamma   90.00
#
_symmetry.space_group_name_H-M   'P 1'
#
loop_
_entity.id
_entity.type
_entity.pdbx_description
1 polymer ?
#
loop_
_entity_poly.entity_id
_entity_poly.type
_entity_poly.pdbx_seq_one_letter_code
_entity_poly.pdbx_strand_id
1 'polypeptide(L)'
;MAHLGVTSTYHIMRMRFWFPYMKKRINAVIKCCKQCQVQGKNSGSITQLHPLSVPSRAFSRWGIDFIGPYPKSRSGNKWILLAIEYSTNWVVAKALSEANTTNVANFIYNEILINFGAPDEIVSDRGVQFTAKVMEEYMQIQKIKHLFTSEYHPQTNGKTERVNGVIGNIIAKMAYRDKTKWDQYLGMAVWATRIRPHSVTKISPFFLVYGQEPRIPGDELPPTKLLAKLEEFTSTIERVNKLELTRMKGREEQNKAKGEMIKRHNEINGIQELYEEGSYVLMINKKKKKLDPKYLGHFKIIKQTGLSTYKLETPTGIVLKTLVRHNRLVPAYSSNDKFTELWTKVGARK
;
A
#
# COMPACT_ATOMS: atom_id res chain seq x y z
N MET A 1 -26.11 16.40 -11.53
CA MET A 1 -27.05 15.76 -10.59
C MET A 1 -26.37 15.02 -9.44
N ALA A 2 -25.25 14.30 -9.62
CA ALA A 2 -24.61 13.57 -8.50
C ALA A 2 -23.06 13.60 -8.49
N HIS A 3 -22.41 14.64 -9.05
CA HIS A 3 -20.93 14.75 -9.11
C HIS A 3 -20.22 13.47 -9.61
N LEU A 4 -20.79 12.84 -10.64
CA LEU A 4 -20.27 11.59 -11.21
C LEU A 4 -18.93 11.82 -11.92
N GLY A 5 -18.11 10.77 -11.99
CA GLY A 5 -16.82 10.82 -12.70
C GLY A 5 -16.97 11.06 -14.21
N VAL A 6 -15.85 11.34 -14.88
CA VAL A 6 -15.78 11.66 -16.31
C VAL A 6 -16.41 10.58 -17.17
N THR A 7 -16.10 9.31 -16.92
CA THR A 7 -16.59 8.17 -17.71
C THR A 7 -18.10 8.02 -17.63
N SER A 8 -18.67 8.06 -16.41
CA SER A 8 -20.11 7.95 -16.19
C SER A 8 -20.86 9.13 -16.82
N THR A 9 -20.34 10.35 -16.65
CA THR A 9 -20.92 11.56 -17.23
C THR A 9 -20.88 11.50 -18.76
N TYR A 10 -19.76 11.09 -19.34
CA TYR A 10 -19.63 10.89 -20.79
C TYR A 10 -20.61 9.83 -21.32
N HIS A 11 -20.77 8.71 -20.63
CA HIS A 11 -21.71 7.66 -21.05
C HIS A 11 -23.16 8.14 -21.05
N ILE A 12 -23.57 8.93 -20.07
CA ILE A 12 -24.93 9.51 -20.01
C ILE A 12 -25.12 10.55 -21.11
N MET A 13 -24.13 11.42 -21.34
CA MET A 13 -24.23 12.52 -22.30
C MET A 13 -24.19 12.05 -23.76
N ARG A 14 -23.35 11.06 -24.09
CA ARG A 14 -23.21 10.56 -25.48
C ARG A 14 -24.47 9.93 -26.04
N MET A 15 -25.41 9.53 -25.18
CA MET A 15 -26.70 8.97 -25.59
C MET A 15 -27.72 10.03 -26.02
N ARG A 16 -27.44 11.33 -25.78
CA ARG A 16 -28.39 12.44 -25.98
C ARG A 16 -27.81 13.58 -26.83
N PHE A 17 -26.50 13.76 -26.78
CA PHE A 17 -25.81 14.85 -27.43
C PHE A 17 -24.53 14.35 -28.09
N TRP A 18 -24.08 15.06 -29.12
CA TRP A 18 -22.77 14.87 -29.73
C TRP A 18 -22.11 16.23 -29.97
N PHE A 19 -20.82 16.33 -29.64
CA PHE A 19 -19.98 17.47 -30.00
C PHE A 19 -18.47 17.11 -30.01
N PRO A 20 -17.61 17.86 -30.72
CA PRO A 20 -16.18 17.60 -30.74
C PRO A 20 -15.54 17.63 -29.35
N TYR A 21 -14.65 16.67 -29.09
CA TYR A 21 -13.89 16.55 -27.83
C TYR A 21 -14.77 16.46 -26.57
N MET A 22 -15.98 15.88 -26.67
CA MET A 22 -16.91 15.70 -25.55
C MET A 22 -16.26 15.28 -24.24
N LYS A 23 -15.48 14.19 -24.26
CA LYS A 23 -14.81 13.67 -23.06
C LYS A 23 -13.82 14.68 -22.46
N LYS A 24 -13.09 15.43 -23.29
CA LYS A 24 -12.16 16.47 -22.86
C LYS A 24 -12.88 17.66 -22.21
N ARG A 25 -13.99 18.11 -22.82
CA ARG A 25 -14.84 19.19 -22.27
C ARG A 25 -15.51 18.78 -20.96
N ILE A 26 -16.04 17.56 -20.88
CA ILE A 26 -16.59 16.98 -19.64
C ILE A 26 -15.53 16.93 -18.54
N ASN A 27 -14.31 16.48 -18.89
CA ASN A 27 -13.19 16.48 -17.95
C ASN A 27 -12.86 17.89 -17.46
N ALA A 28 -12.82 18.90 -18.34
CA ALA A 28 -12.56 20.29 -17.95
C ALA A 28 -13.59 20.81 -16.94
N VAL A 29 -14.89 20.54 -17.18
CA VAL A 29 -15.98 20.96 -16.27
C VAL A 29 -15.88 20.26 -14.92
N ILE A 30 -15.68 18.93 -14.91
CA ILE A 30 -15.57 18.16 -13.66
C ILE A 30 -14.31 18.55 -12.87
N LYS A 31 -13.20 18.82 -13.57
CA LYS A 31 -11.93 19.22 -12.98
C LYS A 31 -12.01 20.58 -12.29
N CYS A 32 -12.80 21.52 -12.82
CA CYS A 32 -13.03 22.84 -12.21
C CYS A 32 -14.17 22.84 -11.16
N CYS A 33 -14.91 21.74 -10.99
CA CYS A 33 -16.03 21.69 -10.06
C CYS A 33 -15.57 21.75 -8.59
N LYS A 34 -16.04 22.76 -7.85
CA LYS A 34 -15.74 23.00 -6.43
C LYS A 34 -15.90 21.75 -5.57
N GLN A 35 -17.09 21.15 -5.57
CA GLN A 35 -17.41 20.01 -4.73
C GLN A 35 -16.59 18.77 -5.10
N CYS A 36 -16.36 18.53 -6.40
CA CYS A 36 -15.51 17.44 -6.88
C CYS A 36 -14.06 17.60 -6.44
N GLN A 37 -13.52 18.82 -6.46
CA GLN A 37 -12.14 19.09 -6.04
C GLN A 37 -11.94 18.91 -4.52
N VAL A 38 -12.89 19.37 -3.67
CA VAL A 38 -12.75 19.21 -2.21
C VAL A 38 -13.03 17.80 -1.69
N GLN A 39 -13.85 17.01 -2.40
CA GLN A 39 -14.25 15.65 -1.99
C GLN A 39 -13.61 14.53 -2.81
N GLY A 40 -13.00 14.84 -3.96
CA GLY A 40 -12.43 13.88 -4.89
C GLY A 40 -11.35 12.97 -4.28
N LYS A 41 -11.11 11.83 -4.93
CA LYS A 41 -9.88 11.06 -4.69
C LYS A 41 -8.79 11.69 -5.54
N ASN A 42 -7.62 11.92 -4.96
CA ASN A 42 -6.48 12.35 -5.77
C ASN A 42 -6.04 11.20 -6.67
N SER A 43 -5.82 11.52 -7.94
CA SER A 43 -4.97 10.79 -8.88
C SER A 43 -3.55 11.40 -8.90
N GLY A 44 -3.10 11.98 -7.79
CA GLY A 44 -1.99 12.93 -7.71
C GLY A 44 -1.38 12.96 -6.31
N SER A 45 -1.13 11.79 -5.71
CA SER A 45 -0.29 11.75 -4.51
C SER A 45 1.13 12.04 -4.95
N ILE A 46 1.60 13.27 -4.67
CA ILE A 46 2.89 13.82 -5.12
C ILE A 46 4.09 13.26 -4.32
N THR A 47 3.85 12.30 -3.44
CA THR A 47 4.93 11.64 -2.71
C THR A 47 5.65 10.71 -3.66
N GLN A 48 6.89 11.07 -4.01
CA GLN A 48 7.82 10.19 -4.71
C GLN A 48 7.78 8.80 -4.07
N LEU A 49 7.51 7.78 -4.89
CA LEU A 49 7.56 6.41 -4.44
C LEU A 49 9.01 6.12 -4.03
N HIS A 50 9.22 5.84 -2.75
CA HIS A 50 10.45 5.23 -2.24
C HIS A 50 10.13 3.82 -1.74
N PRO A 51 9.83 2.85 -2.63
CA PRO A 51 9.56 1.51 -2.16
C PRO A 51 10.88 0.92 -1.65
N LEU A 52 10.81 0.04 -0.65
CA LEU A 52 12.00 -0.64 -0.12
C LEU A 52 12.65 -1.50 -1.20
N SER A 53 13.99 -1.57 -1.21
CA SER A 53 14.71 -2.51 -2.08
C SER A 53 14.26 -3.95 -1.80
N VAL A 54 14.35 -4.83 -2.80
CA VAL A 54 14.18 -6.26 -2.53
C VAL A 54 15.48 -6.77 -1.89
N PRO A 55 15.46 -7.36 -0.69
CA PRO A 55 16.67 -7.78 0.01
C PRO A 55 17.47 -8.84 -0.75
N SER A 56 18.79 -8.76 -0.63
CA SER A 56 19.74 -9.64 -1.31
C SER A 56 19.82 -11.06 -0.73
N ARG A 57 19.44 -11.21 0.53
CA ARG A 57 19.44 -12.47 1.28
C ARG A 57 18.01 -12.83 1.65
N ALA A 58 17.64 -14.10 1.53
CA ALA A 58 16.34 -14.57 2.00
C ALA A 58 16.25 -14.40 3.53
N PHE A 59 15.04 -14.09 4.02
CA PHE A 59 14.71 -13.95 5.45
C PHE A 59 15.37 -12.76 6.16
N SER A 60 16.07 -11.88 5.44
CA SER A 60 16.70 -10.71 6.09
C SER A 60 15.74 -9.56 6.39
N ARG A 61 14.61 -9.46 5.68
CA ARG A 61 13.60 -8.42 5.89
C ARG A 61 12.20 -9.01 5.91
N TRP A 62 11.47 -8.68 6.96
CA TRP A 62 10.05 -9.02 7.09
C TRP A 62 9.20 -7.76 7.20
N GLY A 63 8.03 -7.76 6.58
CA GLY A 63 6.97 -6.78 6.88
C GLY A 63 5.93 -7.43 7.76
N ILE A 64 5.50 -6.76 8.82
CA ILE A 64 4.50 -7.24 9.76
C ILE A 64 3.34 -6.26 9.86
N ASP A 65 2.11 -6.78 9.94
CA ASP A 65 0.91 -5.96 10.04
C ASP A 65 -0.24 -6.72 10.72
N PHE A 66 -1.17 -5.97 11.30
CA PHE A 66 -2.43 -6.50 11.83
C PHE A 66 -3.56 -6.35 10.81
N ILE A 67 -4.37 -7.39 10.69
CA ILE A 67 -5.60 -7.39 9.89
C ILE A 67 -6.78 -7.54 10.85
N GLY A 68 -7.71 -6.60 10.79
CA GLY A 68 -8.94 -6.65 11.58
C GLY A 68 -9.49 -5.28 11.98
N PRO A 69 -10.41 -5.25 12.95
CA PRO A 69 -10.97 -6.41 13.64
C PRO A 69 -11.95 -7.22 12.76
N TYR A 70 -11.90 -8.54 12.86
CA TYR A 70 -12.89 -9.49 12.35
C TYR A 70 -14.00 -9.73 13.39
N PRO A 71 -15.16 -10.29 12.99
CA PRO A 71 -16.12 -10.85 13.94
C PRO A 71 -15.42 -11.85 14.87
N LYS A 72 -15.77 -11.86 16.16
CA LYS A 72 -15.17 -12.79 17.12
C LYS A 72 -15.38 -14.24 16.64
N SER A 73 -14.28 -14.98 16.48
CA SER A 73 -14.35 -16.39 16.11
C SER A 73 -14.83 -17.26 17.27
N ARG A 74 -15.14 -18.53 17.01
CA ARG A 74 -15.47 -19.52 18.06
C ARG A 74 -14.33 -19.70 19.06
N SER A 75 -13.08 -19.57 18.61
CA SER A 75 -11.88 -19.61 19.45
C SER A 75 -11.56 -18.28 20.13
N GLY A 76 -12.41 -17.26 19.96
CA GLY A 76 -12.27 -15.95 20.59
C GLY A 76 -11.35 -14.96 19.85
N ASN A 77 -10.88 -15.30 18.65
CA ASN A 77 -9.98 -14.47 17.86
C ASN A 77 -10.71 -13.31 17.18
N LYS A 78 -10.04 -12.16 17.07
CA LYS A 78 -10.55 -10.94 16.42
C LYS A 78 -9.55 -10.34 15.42
N TRP A 79 -8.29 -10.75 15.48
CA TRP A 79 -7.20 -10.16 14.71
C TRP A 79 -6.40 -11.25 14.02
N ILE A 80 -5.78 -10.91 12.89
CA ILE A 80 -4.71 -11.69 12.29
C ILE A 80 -3.44 -10.85 12.39
N LEU A 81 -2.39 -11.40 12.99
CA LEU A 81 -1.05 -10.86 12.83
C LEU A 81 -0.38 -11.59 11.68
N LEU A 82 -0.01 -10.86 10.64
CA LEU A 82 0.59 -11.40 9.43
C LEU A 82 1.98 -10.83 9.24
N ALA A 83 2.93 -11.67 8.83
CA ALA A 83 4.22 -11.21 8.32
C ALA A 83 4.54 -11.82 6.95
N ILE A 84 5.21 -11.03 6.11
CA ILE A 84 5.69 -11.40 4.78
C ILE A 84 7.20 -11.18 4.69
N GLU A 85 7.92 -12.18 4.20
CA GLU A 85 9.34 -12.09 3.91
C GLU A 85 9.56 -11.46 2.53
N TYR A 86 10.42 -10.44 2.45
CA TYR A 86 10.47 -9.56 1.27
C TYR A 86 11.18 -10.15 0.05
N SER A 87 12.05 -11.16 0.20
CA SER A 87 12.79 -11.75 -0.92
C SER A 87 11.96 -12.82 -1.66
N THR A 88 11.38 -13.74 -0.91
CA THR A 88 10.65 -14.92 -1.36
C THR A 88 9.12 -14.71 -1.39
N ASN A 89 8.62 -13.66 -0.76
CA ASN A 89 7.20 -13.43 -0.49
C ASN A 89 6.57 -14.53 0.38
N TRP A 90 7.37 -15.21 1.20
CA TRP A 90 6.89 -16.20 2.15
C TRP A 90 6.03 -15.55 3.23
N VAL A 91 4.86 -16.11 3.51
CA VAL A 91 3.86 -15.55 4.44
C VAL A 91 3.76 -16.42 5.69
N VAL A 92 3.74 -15.80 6.86
CA VAL A 92 3.36 -16.41 8.14
C VAL A 92 2.22 -15.59 8.75
N ALA A 93 1.25 -16.24 9.39
CA ALA A 93 0.14 -15.53 10.01
C ALA A 93 -0.44 -16.30 11.19
N LYS A 94 -0.96 -15.57 12.18
CA LYS A 94 -1.55 -16.12 13.40
C LYS A 94 -2.82 -15.36 13.77
N ALA A 95 -3.87 -16.11 14.12
CA ALA A 95 -5.10 -15.54 14.65
C ALA A 95 -4.91 -15.22 16.14
N LEU A 96 -5.38 -14.05 16.56
CA LEU A 96 -5.20 -13.52 17.91
C LEU A 96 -6.51 -12.90 18.43
N SER A 97 -6.74 -13.01 19.73
CA SER A 97 -7.84 -12.34 20.42
C SER A 97 -7.63 -10.82 20.50
N GLU A 98 -6.38 -10.37 20.56
CA GLU A 98 -5.99 -8.98 20.80
C GLU A 98 -4.75 -8.56 19.99
N ALA A 99 -4.74 -7.29 19.56
CA ALA A 99 -3.62 -6.64 18.91
C ALA A 99 -2.77 -5.89 19.96
N ASN A 100 -1.97 -6.63 20.74
CA ASN A 100 -1.11 -6.09 21.79
C ASN A 100 0.37 -6.44 21.55
N THR A 101 1.29 -5.71 22.19
CA THR A 101 2.74 -5.86 21.97
C THR A 101 3.27 -7.24 22.34
N THR A 102 2.77 -7.84 23.42
CA THR A 102 3.18 -9.18 23.86
C THR A 102 2.90 -10.24 22.80
N ASN A 103 1.72 -10.19 22.19
CA ASN A 103 1.38 -11.09 21.09
C ASN A 103 2.28 -10.88 19.87
N VAL A 104 2.70 -9.64 19.59
CA VAL A 104 3.64 -9.36 18.50
C VAL A 104 5.02 -9.94 18.79
N ALA A 105 5.56 -9.74 19.99
CA ALA A 105 6.86 -10.30 20.38
C ALA A 105 6.86 -11.83 20.30
N ASN A 106 5.82 -12.47 20.85
CA ASN A 106 5.62 -13.92 20.77
C ASN A 106 5.49 -14.42 19.33
N PHE A 107 4.82 -13.67 18.47
CA PHE A 107 4.71 -14.02 17.05
C PHE A 107 6.06 -13.92 16.34
N ILE A 108 6.81 -12.84 16.54
CA ILE A 108 8.14 -12.67 15.96
C ILE A 108 9.05 -13.82 16.40
N TYR A 109 9.07 -14.15 17.69
CA TYR A 109 9.88 -15.24 18.21
C TYR A 109 9.50 -16.60 17.59
N ASN A 110 8.23 -17.00 17.74
CA ASN A 110 7.79 -18.35 17.38
C ASN A 110 7.66 -18.57 15.88
N GLU A 111 7.19 -17.57 15.14
CA GLU A 111 6.88 -17.72 13.72
C GLU A 111 8.05 -17.31 12.82
N ILE A 112 8.93 -16.40 13.27
CA ILE A 112 10.05 -15.89 12.49
C ILE A 112 11.39 -16.43 13.00
N LEU A 113 11.79 -16.12 14.24
CA LEU A 113 13.14 -16.43 14.73
C LEU A 113 13.42 -17.93 14.79
N ILE A 114 12.52 -18.72 15.38
CA ILE A 114 12.72 -20.18 15.52
C ILE A 114 12.80 -20.86 14.15
N ASN A 115 12.02 -20.39 13.16
CA ASN A 115 11.89 -21.09 11.88
C ASN A 115 12.90 -20.62 10.81
N PHE A 116 13.30 -19.35 10.85
CA PHE A 116 14.08 -18.71 9.78
C PHE A 116 15.34 -18.00 10.28
N GLY A 117 15.56 -17.96 11.59
CA GLY A 117 16.62 -17.18 12.22
C GLY A 117 16.26 -15.71 12.41
N ALA A 118 17.18 -14.96 13.04
CA ALA A 118 17.00 -13.54 13.26
C ALA A 118 17.13 -12.76 11.93
N PRO A 119 16.11 -11.96 11.56
CA PRO A 119 16.21 -11.08 10.40
C PRO A 119 17.11 -9.88 10.69
N ASP A 120 17.60 -9.22 9.64
CA ASP A 120 18.33 -7.95 9.79
C ASP A 120 17.37 -6.82 10.17
N GLU A 121 16.15 -6.85 9.62
CA GLU A 121 15.16 -5.83 9.86
C GLU A 121 13.71 -6.31 9.77
N ILE A 122 12.85 -5.67 10.55
CA ILE A 122 11.40 -5.83 10.52
C ILE A 122 10.78 -4.47 10.20
N VAL A 123 9.83 -4.46 9.26
CA VAL A 123 9.10 -3.28 8.82
C VAL A 123 7.66 -3.38 9.34
N SER A 124 7.17 -2.37 10.05
CA SER A 124 5.77 -2.31 10.48
C SER A 124 5.17 -0.92 10.27
N ASP A 125 3.86 -0.78 10.47
CA ASP A 125 3.26 0.52 10.67
C ASP A 125 3.63 1.11 12.05
N ARG A 126 3.17 2.33 12.31
CA ARG A 126 3.38 3.03 13.59
C ARG A 126 2.31 2.69 14.64
N GLY A 127 1.68 1.52 14.56
CA GLY A 127 0.74 1.06 15.57
C GLY A 127 1.38 1.05 16.97
N VAL A 128 0.58 1.35 17.99
CA VAL A 128 1.03 1.41 19.40
C VAL A 128 1.67 0.09 19.83
N GLN A 129 1.18 -1.03 19.33
CA GLN A 129 1.69 -2.35 19.60
C GLN A 129 3.12 -2.59 19.05
N PHE A 130 3.51 -1.88 17.99
CA PHE A 130 4.85 -1.95 17.39
C PHE A 130 5.80 -0.87 17.92
N THR A 131 5.27 0.26 18.40
CA THR A 131 6.06 1.42 18.85
C THR A 131 6.26 1.47 20.37
N ALA A 132 5.71 0.51 21.11
CA ALA A 132 5.88 0.41 22.55
C ALA A 132 7.37 0.25 22.94
N LYS A 133 7.79 0.89 24.04
CA LYS A 133 9.18 0.83 24.53
C LYS A 133 9.69 -0.60 24.73
N VAL A 134 8.85 -1.48 25.25
CA VAL A 134 9.20 -2.90 25.41
C VAL A 134 9.49 -3.59 24.08
N MET A 135 8.83 -3.16 22.99
CA MET A 135 9.12 -3.68 21.65
C MET A 135 10.47 -3.18 21.14
N GLU A 136 10.78 -1.90 21.37
CA GLU A 136 12.08 -1.32 21.03
C GLU A 136 13.23 -2.06 21.75
N GLU A 137 13.10 -2.26 23.06
CA GLU A 137 14.06 -3.02 23.87
C GLU A 137 14.19 -4.48 23.38
N TYR A 138 13.07 -5.14 23.08
CA TYR A 138 13.07 -6.50 22.51
C TYR A 138 13.84 -6.56 21.18
N MET A 139 13.59 -5.63 20.25
CA MET A 139 14.28 -5.58 18.96
C MET A 139 15.78 -5.33 19.12
N GLN A 140 16.17 -4.47 20.06
CA GLN A 140 17.59 -4.22 20.38
C GLN A 140 18.30 -5.46 20.92
N ILE A 141 17.67 -6.21 21.84
CA ILE A 141 18.21 -7.47 22.38
C ILE A 141 18.41 -8.49 21.26
N GLN A 142 17.44 -8.61 20.36
CA GLN A 142 17.52 -9.53 19.21
C GLN A 142 18.45 -9.03 18.10
N LYS A 143 19.00 -7.81 18.22
CA LYS A 143 19.79 -7.10 17.19
C LYS A 143 19.06 -6.95 15.85
N ILE A 144 17.75 -6.76 15.91
CA ILE A 144 16.89 -6.57 14.74
C ILE A 144 16.61 -5.07 14.56
N LYS A 145 16.83 -4.55 13.36
CA LYS A 145 16.49 -3.15 13.05
C LYS A 145 15.00 -3.02 12.79
N HIS A 146 14.28 -2.29 13.65
CA HIS A 146 12.87 -2.02 13.45
C HIS A 146 12.67 -0.75 12.61
N LEU A 147 12.08 -0.91 11.42
CA LEU A 147 11.73 0.18 10.52
C LEU A 147 10.23 0.45 10.56
N PHE A 148 9.86 1.72 10.59
CA PHE A 148 8.46 2.14 10.55
C PHE A 148 8.10 2.73 9.21
N THR A 149 6.94 2.35 8.68
CA THR A 149 6.37 3.03 7.52
C THR A 149 5.91 4.42 7.93
N SER A 150 6.32 5.44 7.18
CA SER A 150 5.88 6.79 7.46
C SER A 150 4.38 6.96 7.14
N GLU A 151 3.69 7.83 7.87
CA GLU A 151 2.28 8.19 7.63
C GLU A 151 2.00 8.70 6.20
N TYR A 152 3.04 9.14 5.48
CA TYR A 152 2.96 9.66 4.12
C TYR A 152 3.40 8.67 3.05
N HIS A 153 3.96 7.51 3.43
CA HIS A 153 4.40 6.47 2.50
C HIS A 153 3.84 5.08 2.88
N PRO A 154 2.52 4.86 2.80
CA PRO A 154 1.92 3.52 2.95
C PRO A 154 2.55 2.49 2.00
N GLN A 155 3.09 2.96 0.88
CA GLN A 155 3.77 2.15 -0.14
C GLN A 155 5.01 1.40 0.40
N THR A 156 5.60 1.85 1.51
CA THR A 156 6.70 1.14 2.21
C THR A 156 6.25 -0.24 2.73
N ASN A 157 4.98 -0.37 3.15
CA ASN A 157 4.35 -1.65 3.56
C ASN A 157 3.47 -2.28 2.47
N GLY A 158 3.48 -1.74 1.25
CA GLY A 158 2.52 -2.11 0.21
C GLY A 158 2.60 -3.59 -0.25
N LYS A 159 3.66 -4.33 0.14
CA LYS A 159 3.71 -5.79 0.00
C LYS A 159 2.78 -6.48 1.00
N THR A 160 2.91 -6.13 2.28
CA THR A 160 2.09 -6.67 3.37
C THR A 160 0.62 -6.34 3.15
N GLU A 161 0.29 -5.09 2.80
CA GLU A 161 -1.10 -4.69 2.49
C GLU A 161 -1.75 -5.52 1.37
N ARG A 162 -0.99 -5.82 0.30
CA ARG A 162 -1.48 -6.65 -0.81
C ARG A 162 -1.75 -8.08 -0.36
N VAL A 163 -0.85 -8.66 0.43
CA VAL A 163 -1.03 -10.00 0.97
C VAL A 163 -2.20 -10.05 1.95
N ASN A 164 -2.36 -9.03 2.80
CA ASN A 164 -3.51 -8.90 3.69
C ASN A 164 -4.82 -8.97 2.91
N GLY A 165 -4.92 -8.25 1.79
CA GLY A 165 -6.08 -8.30 0.90
C GLY A 165 -6.32 -9.69 0.29
N VAL A 166 -5.25 -10.41 -0.10
CA VAL A 166 -5.38 -11.78 -0.64
C VAL A 166 -5.88 -12.76 0.43
N ILE A 167 -5.25 -12.76 1.61
CA ILE A 167 -5.63 -13.63 2.73
C ILE A 167 -7.06 -13.32 3.18
N GLY A 168 -7.39 -12.04 3.36
CA GLY A 168 -8.73 -11.61 3.74
C GLY A 168 -9.80 -12.05 2.74
N ASN A 169 -9.51 -11.98 1.44
CA ASN A 169 -10.42 -12.45 0.40
C ASN A 169 -10.62 -13.97 0.40
N ILE A 170 -9.57 -14.76 0.64
CA ILE A 170 -9.69 -16.22 0.75
C ILE A 170 -10.56 -16.57 1.97
N ILE A 171 -10.26 -15.99 3.12
CA ILE A 171 -11.00 -16.20 4.37
C ILE A 171 -12.47 -15.79 4.20
N ALA A 172 -12.75 -14.65 3.57
CA ALA A 172 -14.12 -14.18 3.34
C ALA A 172 -14.94 -15.16 2.49
N LYS A 173 -14.33 -15.77 1.46
CA LYS A 173 -14.98 -16.79 0.62
C LYS A 173 -15.25 -18.07 1.41
N MET A 174 -14.28 -18.51 2.20
CA MET A 174 -14.36 -19.73 2.98
C MET A 174 -15.34 -19.65 4.15
N ALA A 175 -15.34 -18.53 4.86
CA ALA A 175 -16.21 -18.27 5.99
C ALA A 175 -17.58 -17.69 5.56
N TYR A 176 -17.93 -17.75 4.27
CA TYR A 176 -19.15 -17.14 3.74
C TYR A 176 -20.41 -17.62 4.46
N ARG A 177 -20.51 -18.94 4.73
CA ARG A 177 -21.65 -19.54 5.43
C ARG A 177 -21.61 -19.34 6.94
N ASP A 178 -20.42 -19.34 7.53
CA ASP A 178 -20.24 -19.15 8.98
C ASP A 178 -19.00 -18.30 9.25
N LYS A 179 -19.25 -17.01 9.51
CA LYS A 179 -18.21 -16.03 9.80
C LYS A 179 -17.46 -16.34 11.09
N THR A 180 -18.02 -17.12 12.02
CA THR A 180 -17.37 -17.43 13.31
C THR A 180 -16.22 -18.43 13.19
N LYS A 181 -16.08 -19.08 12.03
CA LYS A 181 -15.02 -20.07 11.74
C LYS A 181 -13.84 -19.50 10.95
N TRP A 182 -13.80 -18.17 10.75
CA TRP A 182 -12.82 -17.54 9.87
C TRP A 182 -11.37 -17.91 10.22
N ASP A 183 -11.06 -18.09 11.51
CA ASP A 183 -9.73 -18.40 12.02
C ASP A 183 -9.28 -19.84 11.70
N GLN A 184 -10.23 -20.78 11.59
CA GLN A 184 -9.96 -22.16 11.16
C GLN A 184 -9.46 -22.23 9.72
N TYR A 185 -9.83 -21.24 8.89
CA TYR A 185 -9.43 -21.18 7.49
C TYR A 185 -8.12 -20.43 7.24
N LEU A 186 -7.54 -19.80 8.28
CA LEU A 186 -6.31 -19.01 8.14
C LEU A 186 -5.15 -19.86 7.63
N GLY A 187 -4.98 -21.08 8.15
CA GLY A 187 -3.92 -21.99 7.73
C GLY A 187 -3.99 -22.31 6.23
N MET A 188 -5.20 -22.57 5.71
CA MET A 188 -5.37 -22.85 4.28
C MET A 188 -5.20 -21.60 3.42
N ALA A 189 -5.61 -20.42 3.90
CA ALA A 189 -5.35 -19.16 3.21
C ALA A 189 -3.84 -18.90 3.07
N VAL A 190 -3.08 -19.08 4.16
CA VAL A 190 -1.61 -18.97 4.14
C VAL A 190 -0.99 -20.01 3.20
N TRP A 191 -1.41 -21.27 3.28
CA TRP A 191 -0.94 -22.34 2.40
C TRP A 191 -1.15 -21.99 0.92
N ALA A 192 -2.37 -21.59 0.54
CA ALA A 192 -2.70 -21.20 -0.82
C ALA A 192 -1.83 -20.05 -1.34
N THR A 193 -1.48 -19.09 -0.48
CA THR A 193 -0.55 -18.00 -0.86
C THR A 193 0.90 -18.46 -1.04
N ARG A 194 1.34 -19.50 -0.31
CA ARG A 194 2.71 -20.03 -0.40
C ARG A 194 2.94 -20.84 -1.67
N ILE A 195 1.94 -21.61 -2.11
CA ILE A 195 2.10 -22.55 -3.23
C ILE A 195 1.71 -21.95 -4.59
N ARG A 196 0.94 -20.86 -4.59
CA ARG A 196 0.52 -20.19 -5.84
C ARG A 196 1.70 -19.39 -6.43
N PRO A 197 1.97 -19.49 -7.74
CA PRO A 197 2.90 -18.60 -8.42
C PRO A 197 2.57 -17.13 -8.19
N HIS A 198 3.55 -16.35 -7.72
CA HIS A 198 3.33 -14.92 -7.49
C HIS A 198 3.22 -14.18 -8.84
N SER A 199 2.32 -13.20 -8.93
CA SER A 199 1.98 -12.55 -10.20
C SER A 199 3.17 -11.87 -10.89
N VAL A 200 4.15 -11.41 -10.12
CA VAL A 200 5.38 -10.76 -10.60
C VAL A 200 6.47 -11.78 -10.95
N THR A 201 6.90 -12.61 -10.00
CA THR A 201 8.03 -13.53 -10.20
C THR A 201 7.68 -14.76 -11.02
N LYS A 202 6.38 -15.06 -11.17
CA LYS A 202 5.86 -16.31 -11.77
C LYS A 202 6.32 -17.60 -11.09
N ILE A 203 6.93 -17.48 -9.91
CA ILE A 203 7.45 -18.58 -9.09
C ILE A 203 6.71 -18.56 -7.76
N SER A 204 6.39 -19.73 -7.20
CA SER A 204 5.73 -19.83 -5.90
C SER A 204 6.70 -19.44 -4.76
N PRO A 205 6.22 -18.78 -3.69
CA PRO A 205 7.02 -18.59 -2.48
C PRO A 205 7.60 -19.91 -1.94
N PHE A 206 6.85 -21.01 -2.04
CA PHE A 206 7.29 -22.33 -1.62
C PHE A 206 8.53 -22.80 -2.38
N PHE A 207 8.54 -22.68 -3.70
CA PHE A 207 9.72 -22.99 -4.50
C PHE A 207 10.90 -22.08 -4.15
N LEU A 208 10.67 -20.78 -3.94
CA LEU A 208 11.74 -19.85 -3.57
C LEU A 208 12.36 -20.15 -2.20
N VAL A 209 11.62 -20.79 -1.29
CA VAL A 209 12.14 -21.23 0.01
C VAL A 209 12.83 -22.59 -0.08
N TYR A 210 12.17 -23.60 -0.66
CA TYR A 210 12.60 -24.99 -0.59
C TYR A 210 13.29 -25.53 -1.86
N GLY A 211 13.25 -24.80 -2.97
CA GLY A 211 13.79 -25.21 -4.26
C GLY A 211 13.03 -26.31 -4.98
N GLN A 212 11.80 -26.59 -4.53
CA GLN A 212 10.88 -27.55 -5.14
C GLN A 212 9.44 -27.14 -4.83
N GLU A 213 8.49 -27.55 -5.66
CA GLU A 213 7.06 -27.38 -5.35
C GLU A 213 6.61 -28.44 -4.32
N PRO A 214 5.59 -28.14 -3.50
CA PRO A 214 5.06 -29.12 -2.56
C PRO A 214 4.18 -30.13 -3.27
N ARG A 215 4.07 -31.33 -2.70
CA ARG A 215 2.92 -32.20 -2.95
C ARG A 215 1.68 -31.60 -2.29
N ILE A 216 0.56 -31.60 -3.00
CA ILE A 216 -0.74 -31.23 -2.45
C ILE A 216 -1.58 -32.48 -2.17
N PRO A 217 -2.52 -32.43 -1.21
CA PRO A 217 -3.41 -33.57 -0.97
C PRO A 217 -4.15 -33.98 -2.24
N GLY A 218 -4.02 -35.25 -2.62
CA GLY A 218 -4.57 -35.80 -3.87
C GLY A 218 -3.54 -36.03 -4.97
N ASP A 219 -2.29 -35.58 -4.81
CA ASP A 219 -1.22 -35.89 -5.77
C ASP A 219 -0.82 -37.37 -5.69
N GLU A 220 -1.02 -38.11 -6.78
CA GLU A 220 -0.54 -39.50 -6.92
C GLU A 220 0.96 -39.57 -7.25
N LEU A 221 1.49 -38.52 -7.88
CA LEU A 221 2.88 -38.41 -8.30
C LEU A 221 3.52 -37.15 -7.69
N PRO A 222 4.85 -37.12 -7.47
CA PRO A 222 5.52 -35.89 -7.07
C PRO A 222 5.27 -34.78 -8.12
N PRO A 223 5.19 -33.51 -7.71
CA PRO A 223 4.91 -32.41 -8.63
C PRO A 223 5.89 -32.46 -9.79
N THR A 224 5.36 -32.66 -11.00
CA THR A 224 6.14 -32.69 -12.24
C THR A 224 6.95 -31.41 -12.28
N LYS A 225 8.28 -31.50 -12.41
CA LYS A 225 9.18 -30.35 -12.31
C LYS A 225 8.90 -29.39 -13.47
N LEU A 226 7.90 -28.53 -13.32
CA LEU A 226 7.28 -27.75 -14.40
C LEU A 226 8.17 -26.62 -14.93
N LEU A 227 9.47 -26.61 -14.59
CA LEU A 227 10.46 -25.63 -15.06
C LEU A 227 11.83 -26.22 -15.43
N ALA A 228 11.99 -27.54 -15.58
CA ALA A 228 13.22 -28.15 -16.09
C ALA A 228 12.87 -29.53 -16.67
N LYS A 229 13.08 -29.83 -17.96
CA LYS A 229 14.41 -30.24 -18.46
C LYS A 229 15.38 -30.47 -17.30
N LEU A 230 15.09 -31.49 -16.51
CA LEU A 230 16.02 -31.98 -15.53
C LEU A 230 17.13 -32.67 -16.29
N GLU A 231 18.18 -31.91 -16.56
CA GLU A 231 19.49 -32.43 -16.25
C GLU A 231 19.39 -32.97 -14.81
N GLU A 232 19.65 -34.27 -14.64
CA GLU A 232 19.82 -34.85 -13.31
C GLU A 232 20.79 -33.97 -12.56
N PHE A 233 20.33 -33.32 -11.49
CA PHE A 233 21.25 -32.61 -10.60
C PHE A 233 22.26 -33.63 -10.09
N THR A 234 23.53 -33.44 -10.40
CA THR A 234 24.59 -34.39 -10.05
C THR A 234 24.98 -34.24 -8.58
N SER A 235 24.61 -33.12 -7.93
CA SER A 235 24.88 -32.88 -6.50
C SER A 235 23.90 -31.93 -5.81
N THR A 236 23.90 -31.97 -4.47
CA THR A 236 23.19 -31.00 -3.61
C THR A 236 23.66 -29.56 -3.85
N ILE A 237 24.94 -29.37 -4.16
CA ILE A 237 25.54 -28.04 -4.40
C ILE A 237 24.93 -27.39 -5.64
N GLU A 238 24.76 -28.15 -6.73
CA GLU A 238 24.11 -27.65 -7.94
C GLU A 238 22.66 -27.24 -7.70
N ARG A 239 21.92 -28.01 -6.88
CA ARG A 239 20.54 -27.69 -6.52
C ARG A 239 20.47 -26.37 -5.73
N VAL A 240 21.38 -26.15 -4.77
CA VAL A 240 21.46 -24.90 -4.00
C VAL A 240 21.84 -23.73 -4.91
N ASN A 241 22.84 -23.90 -5.78
CA ASN A 241 23.26 -22.86 -6.72
C ASN A 241 22.13 -22.45 -7.68
N LYS A 242 21.36 -23.43 -8.18
CA LYS A 242 20.20 -23.14 -9.03
C LYS A 242 19.07 -22.46 -8.25
N LEU A 243 18.85 -22.83 -6.99
CA LEU A 243 17.89 -22.14 -6.13
C LEU A 243 18.30 -20.68 -5.92
N GLU A 244 19.57 -20.42 -5.64
CA GLU A 244 20.08 -19.04 -5.51
C GLU A 244 19.95 -18.26 -6.81
N LEU A 245 20.28 -18.86 -7.96
CA LEU A 245 20.04 -18.24 -9.27
C LEU A 245 18.54 -17.94 -9.49
N THR A 246 17.66 -18.82 -9.05
CA THR A 246 16.20 -18.61 -9.14
C THR A 246 15.74 -17.48 -8.23
N ARG A 247 16.28 -17.38 -7.02
CA ARG A 247 16.04 -16.24 -6.11
C ARG A 247 16.54 -14.93 -6.70
N MET A 248 17.70 -14.93 -7.37
CA MET A 248 18.23 -13.76 -8.08
C MET A 248 17.29 -13.32 -9.20
N LYS A 249 16.84 -14.23 -10.08
CA LYS A 249 15.86 -13.93 -11.14
C LYS A 249 14.54 -13.40 -10.55
N GLY A 250 14.05 -14.03 -9.49
CA GLY A 250 12.85 -13.58 -8.78
C GLY A 250 13.01 -12.18 -8.20
N ARG A 251 14.20 -11.81 -7.72
CA ARG A 251 14.52 -10.46 -7.23
C ARG A 251 14.56 -9.44 -8.37
N GLU A 252 15.16 -9.79 -9.50
CA GLU A 252 15.22 -8.94 -10.69
C GLU A 252 13.81 -8.58 -11.17
N GLU A 253 12.92 -9.57 -11.30
CA GLU A 253 11.53 -9.32 -11.70
C GLU A 253 10.77 -8.44 -10.68
N GLN A 254 11.02 -8.63 -9.39
CA GLN A 254 10.42 -7.76 -8.36
C GLN A 254 10.93 -6.32 -8.44
N ASN A 255 12.23 -6.13 -8.67
CA ASN A 255 12.82 -4.80 -8.86
C ASN A 255 12.32 -4.15 -10.15
N LYS A 256 12.17 -4.91 -11.23
CA LYS A 256 11.59 -4.45 -12.50
C LYS A 256 10.15 -3.99 -12.33
N ALA A 257 9.29 -4.82 -11.74
CA ALA A 257 7.90 -4.46 -11.47
C ALA A 257 7.77 -3.22 -10.55
N LYS A 258 8.68 -3.08 -9.58
CA LYS A 258 8.78 -1.89 -8.75
C LYS A 258 9.19 -0.65 -9.57
N GLY A 259 10.16 -0.78 -10.47
CA GLY A 259 10.57 0.28 -11.39
C GLY A 259 9.43 0.73 -12.31
N GLU A 260 8.67 -0.23 -12.86
CA GLU A 260 7.47 0.07 -13.67
C GLU A 260 6.37 0.76 -12.86
N MET A 261 6.17 0.36 -11.61
CA MET A 261 5.24 1.04 -10.69
C MET A 261 5.65 2.49 -10.44
N ILE A 262 6.96 2.75 -10.27
CA ILE A 262 7.51 4.11 -10.14
C ILE A 262 7.27 4.91 -11.43
N LYS A 263 7.58 4.33 -12.60
CA LYS A 263 7.35 4.98 -13.90
C LYS A 263 5.87 5.35 -14.09
N ARG A 264 4.95 4.40 -13.90
CA ARG A 264 3.50 4.65 -14.01
C ARG A 264 3.03 5.70 -13.01
N HIS A 265 3.52 5.67 -11.78
CA HIS A 265 3.20 6.68 -10.79
C HIS A 265 3.68 8.06 -11.24
N ASN A 266 4.90 8.17 -11.75
CA ASN A 266 5.46 9.42 -12.27
C ASN A 266 4.75 9.90 -13.54
N GLU A 267 4.33 8.99 -14.43
CA GLU A 267 3.55 9.30 -15.65
C GLU A 267 2.15 9.81 -15.30
N ILE A 268 1.51 9.24 -14.29
CA ILE A 268 0.17 9.65 -13.81
C ILE A 268 0.24 10.96 -13.03
N ASN A 269 1.28 11.15 -12.22
CA ASN A 269 1.42 12.29 -11.31
C ASN A 269 2.25 13.45 -11.87
N GLY A 270 2.88 13.27 -13.04
CA GLY A 270 3.90 14.19 -13.58
C GLY A 270 5.22 14.08 -12.84
N ILE A 271 6.33 14.26 -13.55
CA ILE A 271 7.60 14.64 -12.91
C ILE A 271 7.39 16.02 -12.28
N GLN A 272 7.87 16.18 -11.06
CA GLN A 272 7.56 17.32 -10.19
C GLN A 272 8.07 18.65 -10.79
N GLU A 273 7.16 19.52 -11.22
CA GLU A 273 7.42 20.96 -11.25
C GLU A 273 7.01 21.53 -9.89
N LEU A 274 7.89 22.34 -9.29
CA LEU A 274 7.53 23.12 -8.11
C LEU A 274 6.35 24.02 -8.48
N TYR A 275 5.38 24.17 -7.58
CA TYR A 275 4.32 25.14 -7.82
C TYR A 275 4.90 26.55 -7.90
N GLU A 276 4.59 27.24 -8.99
CA GLU A 276 4.98 28.63 -9.20
C GLU A 276 4.25 29.56 -8.24
N GLU A 277 4.91 30.65 -7.86
CA GLU A 277 4.26 31.74 -7.12
C GLU A 277 3.09 32.30 -7.94
N GLY A 278 1.95 32.47 -7.29
CA GLY A 278 0.68 32.82 -7.95
C GLY A 278 -0.23 31.63 -8.25
N SER A 279 0.29 30.38 -8.22
CA SER A 279 -0.52 29.18 -8.43
C SER A 279 -1.55 28.97 -7.31
N TYR A 280 -2.71 28.40 -7.66
CA TYR A 280 -3.75 28.04 -6.70
C TYR A 280 -3.71 26.55 -6.35
N VAL A 281 -3.85 26.26 -5.06
CA VAL A 281 -3.77 24.91 -4.49
C VAL A 281 -4.85 24.66 -3.44
N LEU A 282 -5.16 23.40 -3.18
CA LEU A 282 -5.95 22.96 -2.02
C LEU A 282 -5.02 22.27 -1.02
N MET A 283 -5.32 22.38 0.27
CA MET A 283 -4.52 21.81 1.35
C MET A 283 -5.24 20.63 2.02
N ILE A 284 -4.54 19.53 2.28
CA ILE A 284 -5.12 18.34 2.95
C ILE A 284 -5.70 18.70 4.33
N ASN A 285 -6.98 18.34 4.55
CA ASN A 285 -7.68 18.45 5.83
C ASN A 285 -7.37 17.26 6.73
N LYS A 286 -6.37 17.40 7.61
CA LYS A 286 -5.95 16.34 8.55
C LYS A 286 -6.96 16.09 9.67
N LYS A 287 -7.78 17.08 10.03
CA LYS A 287 -8.72 17.01 11.17
C LYS A 287 -10.14 16.62 10.73
N LYS A 288 -10.29 16.12 9.50
CA LYS A 288 -11.60 15.77 8.92
C LYS A 288 -12.31 14.69 9.74
N LYS A 289 -13.58 14.90 10.00
CA LYS A 289 -14.54 13.90 10.47
C LYS A 289 -15.31 13.31 9.29
N LYS A 290 -16.24 12.39 9.56
CA LYS A 290 -17.11 11.82 8.52
C LYS A 290 -17.91 12.95 7.86
N LEU A 291 -17.95 12.97 6.52
CA LEU A 291 -18.57 14.00 5.66
C LEU A 291 -17.79 15.32 5.49
N ASP A 292 -16.75 15.57 6.29
CA ASP A 292 -15.92 16.77 6.12
C ASP A 292 -15.15 16.74 4.78
N PRO A 293 -14.87 17.92 4.19
CA PRO A 293 -14.06 18.02 2.99
C PRO A 293 -12.67 17.44 3.22
N LYS A 294 -12.17 16.70 2.24
CA LYS A 294 -10.82 16.13 2.27
C LYS A 294 -9.74 17.19 2.10
N TYR A 295 -10.06 18.27 1.37
CA TYR A 295 -9.16 19.39 1.15
C TYR A 295 -9.82 20.71 1.55
N LEU A 296 -9.00 21.59 2.13
CA LEU A 296 -9.30 22.97 2.47
C LEU A 296 -8.80 23.90 1.35
N GLY A 297 -9.38 25.07 1.25
CA GLY A 297 -8.96 26.11 0.31
C GLY A 297 -10.07 26.48 -0.67
N HIS A 298 -9.74 27.01 -1.85
CA HIS A 298 -8.40 27.22 -2.42
C HIS A 298 -7.49 28.17 -1.62
N PHE A 299 -6.18 28.05 -1.85
CA PHE A 299 -5.14 28.95 -1.37
C PHE A 299 -4.27 29.39 -2.54
N LYS A 300 -3.74 30.61 -2.49
CA LYS A 300 -2.75 31.11 -3.45
C LYS A 300 -1.35 30.92 -2.88
N ILE A 301 -0.40 30.46 -3.69
CA ILE A 301 1.02 30.41 -3.31
C ILE A 301 1.59 31.81 -3.45
N ILE A 302 2.05 32.37 -2.34
CA ILE A 302 2.68 33.70 -2.32
C ILE A 302 4.18 33.60 -2.46
N LYS A 303 4.77 32.58 -1.83
CA LYS A 303 6.21 32.42 -1.83
C LYS A 303 6.61 30.96 -1.75
N GLN A 304 7.57 30.57 -2.58
CA GLN A 304 8.29 29.32 -2.38
C GLN A 304 9.44 29.55 -1.38
N THR A 305 9.50 28.70 -0.36
CA THR A 305 10.62 28.65 0.59
C THR A 305 11.45 27.38 0.34
N GLY A 306 12.68 27.34 0.87
CA GLY A 306 13.55 26.16 0.75
C GLY A 306 12.88 24.86 1.25
N LEU A 307 13.37 23.70 0.78
CA LEU A 307 12.85 22.38 1.16
C LEU A 307 11.40 22.08 0.73
N SER A 308 10.99 22.57 -0.45
CA SER A 308 9.65 22.30 -1.02
C SER A 308 8.50 22.73 -0.09
N THR A 309 8.64 23.90 0.53
CA THR A 309 7.63 24.50 1.40
C THR A 309 7.09 25.78 0.77
N TYR A 310 5.82 26.10 1.07
CA TYR A 310 5.13 27.24 0.49
C TYR A 310 4.46 28.08 1.58
N LYS A 311 4.48 29.39 1.36
CA LYS A 311 3.63 30.34 2.09
C LYS A 311 2.34 30.53 1.31
N LEU A 312 1.23 30.31 2.00
CA LEU A 312 -0.10 30.32 1.39
C LEU A 312 -0.90 31.55 1.82
N GLU A 313 -1.74 32.04 0.92
CA GLU A 313 -2.73 33.07 1.17
C GLU A 313 -4.14 32.50 0.95
N THR A 314 -5.05 32.86 1.85
CA THR A 314 -6.46 32.52 1.74
C THR A 314 -7.14 33.33 0.62
N PRO A 315 -8.33 32.93 0.14
CA PRO A 315 -9.07 33.70 -0.86
C PRO A 315 -9.42 35.13 -0.42
N THR A 316 -9.41 35.39 0.89
CA THR A 316 -9.69 36.69 1.49
C THR A 316 -8.43 37.55 1.70
N GLY A 317 -7.27 37.15 1.16
CA GLY A 317 -6.02 37.90 1.28
C GLY A 317 -5.27 37.71 2.61
N ILE A 318 -5.73 36.81 3.48
CA ILE A 318 -5.03 36.52 4.75
C ILE A 318 -3.91 35.52 4.47
N VAL A 319 -2.68 35.92 4.75
CA VAL A 319 -1.51 35.05 4.64
C VAL A 319 -1.41 34.12 5.86
N LEU A 320 -1.29 32.82 5.62
CA LEU A 320 -1.14 31.84 6.70
C LEU A 320 0.21 32.02 7.39
N LYS A 321 0.20 31.97 8.74
CA LYS A 321 1.41 32.06 9.57
C LYS A 321 2.34 30.86 9.38
N THR A 322 1.77 29.68 9.11
CA THR A 322 2.51 28.42 8.99
C THR A 322 2.88 28.11 7.54
N LEU A 323 4.12 27.70 7.31
CA LEU A 323 4.56 27.14 6.03
C LEU A 323 3.95 25.76 5.81
N VAL A 324 3.57 25.47 4.56
CA VAL A 324 2.95 24.20 4.18
C VAL A 324 3.87 23.46 3.21
N ARG A 325 4.17 22.19 3.53
CA ARG A 325 4.98 21.34 2.65
C ARG A 325 4.22 20.99 1.37
N HIS A 326 4.94 20.86 0.26
CA HIS A 326 4.43 20.49 -1.06
C HIS A 326 3.50 19.27 -1.02
N ASN A 327 3.87 18.23 -0.28
CA ASN A 327 3.09 16.98 -0.15
C ASN A 327 1.73 17.14 0.54
N ARG A 328 1.43 18.30 1.12
CA ARG A 328 0.13 18.64 1.70
C ARG A 328 -0.77 19.42 0.75
N LEU A 329 -0.28 19.72 -0.45
CA LEU A 329 -0.94 20.56 -1.44
C LEU A 329 -1.35 19.73 -2.65
N VAL A 330 -2.41 20.17 -3.31
CA VAL A 330 -2.86 19.66 -4.61
C VAL A 330 -3.21 20.84 -5.51
N PRO A 331 -3.06 20.72 -6.84
CA PRO A 331 -3.44 21.80 -7.74
C PRO A 331 -4.95 22.09 -7.63
N ALA A 332 -5.30 23.38 -7.63
CA ALA A 332 -6.68 23.83 -7.75
C ALA A 332 -6.93 24.33 -9.17
N TYR A 333 -8.10 23.99 -9.73
CA TYR A 333 -8.50 24.38 -11.07
C TYR A 333 -9.75 25.27 -11.04
N SER A 334 -9.79 26.26 -11.93
CA SER A 334 -10.94 27.16 -12.12
C SER A 334 -11.23 27.32 -13.61
N SER A 335 -12.50 27.53 -13.96
CA SER A 335 -12.92 27.85 -15.33
C SER A 335 -12.79 29.34 -15.67
N ASN A 336 -12.63 30.20 -14.66
CA ASN A 336 -12.47 31.65 -14.80
C ASN A 336 -11.17 32.10 -14.12
N ASP A 337 -10.53 33.16 -14.64
CA ASP A 337 -9.33 33.78 -14.04
C ASP A 337 -9.59 34.38 -12.64
N LYS A 338 -10.86 34.51 -12.24
CA LYS A 338 -11.29 34.94 -10.91
C LYS A 338 -11.60 33.73 -10.02
N PHE A 339 -10.55 33.13 -9.45
CA PHE A 339 -10.67 32.09 -8.42
C PHE A 339 -11.50 32.54 -7.20
N THR A 340 -11.58 33.84 -6.93
CA THR A 340 -12.30 34.43 -5.78
C THR A 340 -13.82 34.23 -5.83
N GLU A 341 -14.47 34.21 -6.99
CA GLU A 341 -15.95 34.17 -7.09
C GLU A 341 -16.54 32.78 -6.83
N LEU A 342 -15.81 31.71 -7.18
CA LEU A 342 -16.26 30.32 -6.99
C LEU A 342 -16.29 29.90 -5.51
N TRP A 343 -15.52 30.57 -4.64
CA TRP A 343 -15.19 30.04 -3.32
C TRP A 343 -15.46 30.97 -2.14
N THR A 344 -15.69 32.27 -2.37
CA THR A 344 -16.06 33.25 -1.32
C THR A 344 -17.48 33.08 -0.79
N LYS A 345 -18.41 32.49 -1.56
CA LYS A 345 -19.73 32.12 -1.04
C LYS A 345 -19.65 30.75 -0.37
N VAL A 346 -19.51 30.77 0.95
CA VAL A 346 -19.99 29.81 1.98
C VAL A 346 -18.99 29.80 3.14
N GLY A 347 -19.37 30.38 4.29
CA GLY A 347 -18.73 30.03 5.57
C GLY A 347 -18.21 31.16 6.46
N ALA A 348 -18.58 32.43 6.26
CA ALA A 348 -18.54 33.39 7.36
C ALA A 348 -19.78 33.18 8.24
N ARG A 349 -19.76 32.16 9.10
CA ARG A 349 -20.55 32.17 10.33
C ARG A 349 -19.58 32.47 11.46
N LYS A 350 -19.87 33.57 12.16
CA LYS A 350 -19.21 34.01 13.40
C LYS A 350 -19.16 32.90 14.43
#